data_AF-A0A7W7QWE1-F1
#
_entry.id   AF-A0A7W7QWE1-F1
#
_cell.length_a   1.000
_cell.length_b   1.000
_cell.length_c   1.000
_cell.angle_alpha   90.00
_cell.angle_beta   90.00
_cell.angle_gamma   90.00
#
_symmetry.space_group_name_H-M   'P 1'
#
loop_
_entity.id
_entity.type
_entity.pdbx_description
1 polymer ?
#
loop_
_entity_poly.entity_id
_entity_poly.type
_entity_poly.pdbx_seq_one_letter_code
_entity_poly.pdbx_strand_id
1 'polypeptide(L)'
;MTVPANDKPFQVPWQELARRAAATSQPDMTPLSPSDRDKLRRRLDAPGGWRLALTPREYAEYCNMGVVRSPEAVAQVEAVNREDLAQYRADGVQPGHEDWGLQQYTEGVLAALTWATGRALKAPLSGVQTARPSHEQMWAEATLGEEIARGQRASTLHRSYGTGVEAALLWLIARSDDPPI
;
A
#
# COMPACT_ATOMS: atom_id res chain seq x y z
N MET A 1 47.11 34.06 20.08
CA MET A 1 46.06 33.78 19.07
C MET A 1 45.19 32.68 19.64
N THR A 2 44.02 33.05 20.17
CA THR A 2 43.12 32.12 20.84
C THR A 2 41.94 31.90 19.91
N VAL A 3 41.82 30.70 19.35
CA VAL A 3 40.66 30.29 18.56
C VAL A 3 39.51 30.05 19.54
N PRO A 4 38.36 30.72 19.43
CA PRO A 4 37.22 30.37 20.26
C PRO A 4 36.66 29.02 19.78
N ALA A 5 36.81 28.02 20.62
CA ALA A 5 36.14 26.75 20.48
C ALA A 5 34.68 26.92 20.89
N ASN A 6 33.77 27.09 19.94
CA ASN A 6 32.39 26.68 20.14
C ASN A 6 31.67 26.47 18.80
N ASP A 7 31.85 25.30 18.22
CA ASP A 7 31.00 24.81 17.14
C ASP A 7 30.66 23.34 17.40
N LYS A 8 29.67 23.12 18.28
CA LYS A 8 28.92 21.86 18.34
C LYS A 8 27.53 22.12 17.76
N PRO A 9 27.32 22.00 16.44
CA PRO A 9 26.03 22.25 15.79
C PRO A 9 24.91 21.27 16.21
N PHE A 10 25.18 20.31 17.10
CA PHE A 10 24.26 19.24 17.48
C PHE A 10 23.66 19.35 18.89
N GLN A 11 24.01 20.39 19.67
CA GLN A 11 23.45 20.58 21.01
C GLN A 11 22.43 21.71 21.01
N VAL A 12 21.33 21.53 20.27
CA VAL A 12 20.14 22.34 20.50
C VAL A 12 19.55 21.89 21.84
N PRO A 13 19.47 22.75 22.87
CA PRO A 13 18.90 22.36 24.16
C PRO A 13 17.48 21.83 23.98
N TRP A 14 17.07 20.81 24.74
CA TRP A 14 15.72 20.24 24.61
C TRP A 14 14.60 21.29 24.75
N GLN A 15 14.83 22.33 25.54
CA GLN A 15 13.93 23.48 25.74
C GLN A 15 13.76 24.30 24.45
N GLU A 16 14.83 24.41 23.67
CA GLU A 16 14.83 25.08 22.38
C GLU A 16 14.11 24.25 21.31
N LEU A 17 14.28 22.93 21.33
CA LEU A 17 13.49 22.02 20.50
C LEU A 17 12.00 22.07 20.87
N ALA A 18 11.68 22.05 22.16
CA ALA A 18 10.31 22.16 22.67
C ALA A 18 9.67 23.52 22.33
N ARG A 19 10.43 24.61 22.42
CA ARG A 19 10.00 25.96 22.03
C ARG A 19 9.74 26.06 20.52
N ARG A 20 10.63 25.50 19.69
CA ARG A 20 10.44 25.44 18.23
C ARG A 20 9.22 24.59 17.87
N ALA A 21 9.04 23.44 18.52
CA ALA A 21 7.86 22.61 18.35
C ALA A 21 6.57 23.33 18.78
N ALA A 22 6.59 24.04 19.93
CA ALA A 22 5.46 24.82 20.42
C ALA A 22 5.15 26.06 19.55
N ALA A 23 6.16 26.62 18.88
CA ALA A 23 6.00 27.72 17.92
C ALA A 23 5.56 27.23 16.53
N THR A 24 5.49 25.92 16.32
CA THR A 24 4.95 25.35 15.08
C THR A 24 3.43 25.40 15.19
N SER A 25 2.78 26.24 14.38
CA SER A 25 1.31 26.25 14.28
C SER A 25 0.83 24.82 14.09
N GLN A 26 -0.18 24.41 14.86
CA GLN A 26 -0.78 23.09 14.68
C GLN A 26 -1.17 22.91 13.21
N PRO A 27 -0.85 21.77 12.60
CA PRO A 27 -1.22 21.53 11.22
C PRO A 27 -2.74 21.65 11.10
N ASP A 28 -3.20 22.39 10.08
CA ASP A 28 -4.62 22.40 9.72
C ASP A 28 -5.02 20.96 9.37
N MET A 29 -5.97 20.41 10.12
CA MET A 29 -6.50 19.06 9.92
C MET A 29 -7.96 19.10 9.43
N THR A 30 -8.43 20.25 8.94
CA THR A 30 -9.79 20.35 8.41
C THR A 30 -9.95 19.40 7.21
N PRO A 31 -11.05 18.63 7.14
CA PRO A 31 -11.30 17.72 6.03
C PRO A 31 -11.22 18.42 4.67
N LEU A 32 -10.80 17.70 3.63
CA LEU A 32 -10.82 18.24 2.28
C LEU A 32 -12.26 18.35 1.77
N SER A 33 -12.52 19.35 0.93
CA SER A 33 -13.77 19.41 0.18
C SER A 33 -13.88 18.19 -0.77
N PRO A 34 -15.08 17.76 -1.17
CA PRO A 34 -15.24 16.66 -2.13
C PRO A 34 -14.46 16.90 -3.44
N SER A 35 -14.48 18.12 -3.96
CA SER A 35 -13.72 18.49 -5.16
C SER A 35 -12.20 18.34 -4.97
N ASP A 36 -11.68 18.76 -3.81
CA ASP A 36 -10.23 18.66 -3.55
C ASP A 36 -9.80 17.22 -3.26
N ARG A 37 -10.67 16.43 -2.64
CA ARG A 37 -10.52 14.98 -2.50
C ARG A 37 -10.41 14.30 -3.87
N ASP A 38 -11.26 14.68 -4.83
CA ASP A 38 -11.20 14.13 -6.19
C ASP A 38 -9.94 14.55 -6.95
N LYS A 39 -9.49 15.81 -6.78
CA LYS A 39 -8.21 16.28 -7.33
C LYS A 39 -7.04 15.49 -6.74
N LEU A 40 -7.04 15.29 -5.42
CA LEU A 40 -6.01 14.50 -4.75
C LEU A 40 -6.01 13.06 -5.26
N ARG A 41 -7.17 12.41 -5.36
CA ARG A 41 -7.30 11.05 -5.90
C ARG A 41 -6.74 10.95 -7.33
N ARG A 42 -7.13 11.85 -8.23
CA ARG A 42 -6.59 11.88 -9.61
C ARG A 42 -5.08 12.09 -9.62
N ARG A 43 -4.56 12.95 -8.74
CA ARG A 43 -3.12 13.21 -8.65
C ARG A 43 -2.36 11.98 -8.17
N LEU A 44 -2.88 11.25 -7.19
CA LEU A 44 -2.30 10.01 -6.68
C LEU A 44 -2.40 8.86 -7.68
N ASP A 45 -3.48 8.81 -8.46
CA ASP A 45 -3.69 7.79 -9.49
C ASP A 45 -2.76 7.97 -10.71
N ALA A 46 -2.30 9.20 -10.98
CA ALA A 46 -1.34 9.47 -12.05
C ALA A 46 0.03 8.82 -11.77
N PRO A 47 0.77 8.38 -12.81
CA PRO A 47 2.11 7.82 -12.67
C PRO A 47 3.05 8.73 -11.87
N GLY A 48 3.68 8.18 -10.82
CA GLY A 48 4.58 8.90 -9.92
C GLY A 48 3.87 9.84 -8.93
N GLY A 49 2.54 9.91 -8.97
CA GLY A 49 1.72 10.79 -8.13
C GLY A 49 1.90 10.56 -6.64
N TRP A 50 2.18 9.33 -6.25
CA TRP A 50 2.41 8.91 -4.87
C TRP A 50 3.72 9.43 -4.27
N ARG A 51 4.70 9.82 -5.11
CA ARG A 51 5.99 10.37 -4.67
C ARG A 51 5.91 11.86 -4.35
N LEU A 52 4.79 12.50 -4.70
CA LEU A 52 4.60 13.93 -4.45
C LEU A 52 4.39 14.18 -2.96
N ALA A 53 4.97 15.28 -2.46
CA ALA A 53 4.76 15.70 -1.09
C ALA A 53 3.28 16.01 -0.86
N LEU A 54 2.69 15.38 0.16
CA LEU A 54 1.34 15.67 0.61
C LEU A 54 1.41 16.68 1.74
N THR A 55 0.51 17.67 1.70
CA THR A 55 0.24 18.49 2.89
C THR A 55 -0.34 17.61 4.01
N PRO A 56 -0.27 18.03 5.28
CA PRO A 56 -0.87 17.27 6.39
C PRO A 56 -2.35 16.90 6.16
N ARG A 57 -3.13 17.81 5.56
CA ARG A 57 -4.54 17.57 5.20
C ARG A 57 -4.70 16.51 4.14
N GLU A 58 -3.90 16.60 3.07
CA GLU A 58 -3.95 15.63 1.98
C GLU A 58 -3.47 14.25 2.47
N TYR A 59 -2.48 14.19 3.35
CA TYR A 59 -2.02 12.94 3.95
C TYR A 59 -3.12 12.29 4.80
N ALA A 60 -3.78 13.08 5.66
CA ALA A 60 -4.91 12.58 6.45
C ALA A 60 -6.06 12.08 5.56
N GLU A 61 -6.40 12.83 4.51
CA GLU A 61 -7.42 12.41 3.55
C GLU A 61 -6.99 11.17 2.77
N TYR A 62 -5.73 11.07 2.34
CA TYR A 62 -5.17 9.89 1.69
C TYR A 62 -5.29 8.64 2.55
N CYS A 63 -5.00 8.72 3.85
CA CYS A 63 -5.22 7.60 4.79
C CYS A 63 -6.71 7.24 4.97
N ASN A 64 -7.62 8.17 4.70
CA ASN A 64 -9.07 7.90 4.69
C ASN A 64 -9.57 7.39 3.34
N MET A 65 -8.82 7.61 2.25
CA MET A 65 -9.08 6.98 0.97
C MET A 65 -8.69 5.51 1.07
N GLY A 66 -9.67 4.60 1.05
CA GLY A 66 -9.43 3.18 0.90
C GLY A 66 -8.73 2.89 -0.45
N VAL A 67 -9.47 2.39 -1.43
CA VAL A 67 -8.89 2.20 -2.79
C VAL A 67 -8.76 3.55 -3.47
N VAL A 68 -7.54 3.89 -3.92
CA VAL A 68 -7.22 5.11 -4.67
C VAL A 68 -7.44 4.90 -6.17
N ARG A 69 -7.00 3.75 -6.69
CA ARG A 69 -7.12 3.37 -8.10
C ARG A 69 -8.56 3.42 -8.60
N SER A 70 -8.73 3.81 -9.86
CA SER A 70 -10.07 3.91 -10.47
C SER A 70 -10.72 2.52 -10.56
N PRO A 71 -12.06 2.43 -10.45
CA PRO A 71 -12.77 1.15 -10.61
C PRO A 71 -12.48 0.47 -11.96
N GLU A 72 -12.29 1.25 -13.03
CA GLU A 72 -11.95 0.76 -14.36
C GLU A 72 -10.56 0.10 -14.39
N ALA A 73 -9.55 0.74 -13.81
CA ALA A 73 -8.20 0.18 -13.71
C ALA A 73 -8.20 -1.12 -12.88
N VAL A 74 -8.95 -1.15 -11.77
CA VAL A 74 -9.08 -2.34 -10.93
C VAL A 74 -9.73 -3.49 -11.70
N ALA A 75 -10.79 -3.20 -12.47
CA ALA A 75 -11.47 -4.21 -13.29
C ALA A 75 -10.56 -4.76 -14.40
N GLN A 76 -9.71 -3.92 -15.00
CA GLN A 76 -8.75 -4.35 -16.01
C GLN A 76 -7.70 -5.32 -15.44
N VAL A 77 -7.07 -4.96 -14.32
CA VAL A 77 -6.09 -5.84 -13.64
C VAL A 77 -6.74 -7.16 -13.22
N GLU A 78 -7.97 -7.09 -12.69
CA GLU A 78 -8.73 -8.30 -12.34
C GLU A 78 -9.02 -9.19 -13.55
N ALA A 79 -9.38 -8.61 -14.70
CA ALA A 79 -9.68 -9.38 -15.90
C ALA A 79 -8.45 -10.15 -16.40
N VAL A 80 -7.29 -9.48 -16.50
CA VAL A 80 -6.02 -10.09 -16.93
C VAL A 80 -5.65 -11.25 -16.00
N ASN A 81 -5.61 -11.00 -14.67
CA ASN A 81 -5.25 -12.03 -13.72
C ASN A 81 -6.23 -13.23 -13.71
N ARG A 82 -7.52 -13.01 -13.99
CA ARG A 82 -8.49 -14.12 -14.11
C ARG A 82 -8.26 -14.94 -15.36
N GLU A 83 -7.87 -14.32 -16.46
CA GLU A 83 -7.51 -15.00 -17.71
C GLU A 83 -6.25 -15.85 -17.51
N ASP A 84 -5.19 -15.28 -16.94
CA ASP A 84 -3.95 -16.00 -16.64
C ASP A 84 -4.20 -17.18 -15.68
N LEU A 85 -4.99 -16.96 -14.62
CA LEU A 85 -5.33 -18.02 -13.68
C LEU A 85 -6.14 -19.14 -14.34
N ALA A 86 -7.01 -18.81 -15.29
CA ALA A 86 -7.75 -19.82 -16.05
C ALA A 86 -6.81 -20.63 -16.95
N GLN A 87 -5.82 -19.97 -17.58
CA GLN A 87 -4.81 -20.61 -18.40
C GLN A 87 -3.93 -21.57 -17.58
N TYR A 88 -3.37 -21.12 -16.45
CA TYR A 88 -2.55 -22.00 -15.58
C TYR A 88 -3.32 -23.23 -15.11
N ARG A 89 -4.62 -23.09 -14.84
CA ARG A 89 -5.49 -24.21 -14.46
C ARG A 89 -5.75 -25.17 -15.61
N ALA A 90 -5.93 -24.65 -16.83
CA ALA A 90 -6.13 -25.47 -18.03
C ALA A 90 -4.87 -26.27 -18.38
N ASP A 91 -3.69 -25.68 -18.18
CA ASP A 91 -2.40 -26.31 -18.42
C ASP A 91 -2.01 -27.32 -17.32
N GLY A 92 -2.80 -27.39 -16.24
CA GLY A 92 -2.57 -28.32 -15.15
C GLY A 92 -1.33 -27.99 -14.33
N VAL A 93 -0.99 -26.70 -14.20
CA VAL A 93 0.12 -26.22 -13.37
C VAL A 93 -0.09 -26.69 -11.92
N GLN A 94 0.92 -27.37 -11.38
CA GLN A 94 0.90 -28.02 -10.07
C GLN A 94 2.18 -27.71 -9.29
N PRO A 95 2.21 -27.95 -7.96
CA PRO A 95 3.43 -27.81 -7.17
C PRO A 95 4.62 -28.55 -7.80
N GLY A 96 5.71 -27.82 -8.06
CA GLY A 96 6.90 -28.33 -8.74
C GLY A 96 6.99 -27.99 -10.24
N HIS A 97 5.91 -27.47 -10.84
CA HIS A 97 5.94 -26.87 -12.18
C HIS A 97 6.66 -25.51 -12.16
N GLU A 98 7.29 -25.13 -13.28
CA GLU A 98 8.01 -23.85 -13.38
C GLU A 98 7.07 -22.64 -13.13
N ASP A 99 5.87 -22.69 -13.68
CA ASP A 99 4.85 -21.64 -13.53
C ASP A 99 4.05 -21.70 -12.23
N TRP A 100 4.31 -22.66 -11.34
CA TRP A 100 3.57 -22.76 -10.07
C TRP A 100 3.68 -21.47 -9.24
N GLY A 101 4.86 -20.85 -9.25
CA GLY A 101 5.07 -19.56 -8.59
C GLY A 101 4.21 -18.44 -9.18
N LEU A 102 4.04 -18.41 -10.51
CA LEU A 102 3.23 -17.42 -11.21
C LEU A 102 1.75 -17.62 -10.90
N GLN A 103 1.25 -18.85 -10.95
CA GLN A 103 -0.12 -19.15 -10.55
C GLN A 103 -0.41 -18.69 -9.12
N GLN A 104 0.49 -18.98 -8.17
CA GLN A 104 0.33 -18.56 -6.77
C GLN A 104 0.35 -17.03 -6.62
N TYR A 105 1.18 -16.32 -7.39
CA TYR A 105 1.18 -14.86 -7.44
C TYR A 105 -0.17 -14.31 -7.92
N THR A 106 -0.68 -14.81 -9.05
CA THR A 106 -1.98 -14.41 -9.61
C THR A 106 -3.15 -14.68 -8.65
N GLU A 107 -3.13 -15.81 -7.95
CA GLU A 107 -4.11 -16.11 -6.89
C GLU A 107 -4.06 -15.09 -5.74
N GLY A 108 -2.85 -14.68 -5.34
CA GLY A 108 -2.64 -13.64 -4.33
C GLY A 108 -3.19 -12.28 -4.76
N VAL A 109 -2.91 -11.86 -6.01
CA VAL A 109 -3.43 -10.61 -6.59
C VAL A 109 -4.95 -10.59 -6.54
N LEU A 110 -5.61 -11.64 -7.06
CA LEU A 110 -7.08 -11.70 -7.11
C LEU A 110 -7.71 -11.72 -5.72
N ALA A 111 -7.10 -12.40 -4.76
CA ALA A 111 -7.58 -12.41 -3.38
C ALA A 111 -7.51 -11.01 -2.74
N ALA A 112 -6.41 -10.29 -2.94
CA ALA A 112 -6.25 -8.92 -2.48
C ALA A 112 -7.26 -7.95 -3.13
N LEU A 113 -7.45 -8.01 -4.45
CA LEU A 113 -8.45 -7.19 -5.14
C LEU A 113 -9.86 -7.46 -4.63
N THR A 114 -10.21 -8.74 -4.41
CA THR A 114 -11.54 -9.16 -3.92
C THR A 114 -11.78 -8.62 -2.50
N TRP A 115 -10.80 -8.73 -1.62
CA TRP A 115 -10.89 -8.20 -0.25
C TRP A 115 -10.91 -6.67 -0.20
N ALA A 116 -10.01 -5.99 -0.90
CA ALA A 116 -9.89 -4.53 -0.91
C ALA A 116 -11.14 -3.82 -1.47
N THR A 117 -11.82 -4.47 -2.42
CA THR A 117 -13.08 -3.97 -2.99
C THR A 117 -14.31 -4.35 -2.16
N GLY A 118 -14.15 -5.04 -1.03
CA GLY A 118 -15.23 -5.44 -0.12
C GLY A 118 -16.05 -6.64 -0.60
N ARG A 119 -15.58 -7.37 -1.62
CA ARG A 119 -16.23 -8.59 -2.13
C ARG A 119 -15.87 -9.83 -1.31
N ALA A 120 -14.79 -9.78 -0.53
CA ALA A 120 -14.46 -10.77 0.48
C ALA A 120 -14.38 -10.11 1.86
N LEU A 121 -14.94 -10.77 2.87
CA LEU A 121 -14.92 -10.27 4.25
C LEU A 121 -13.58 -10.49 4.95
N LYS A 122 -12.79 -11.46 4.51
CA LYS A 122 -11.60 -11.93 5.20
C LYS A 122 -10.34 -11.50 4.44
N ALA A 123 -9.38 -10.91 5.15
CA ALA A 123 -8.07 -10.56 4.61
C ALA A 123 -7.29 -11.82 4.16
N PRO A 124 -6.60 -11.79 3.02
CA PRO A 124 -6.04 -12.99 2.39
C PRO A 124 -4.89 -13.65 3.18
N LEU A 125 -4.09 -12.87 3.91
CA LEU A 125 -2.93 -13.34 4.67
C LEU A 125 -3.24 -13.39 6.17
N SER A 126 -3.69 -12.28 6.76
CA SER A 126 -3.92 -12.19 8.20
C SER A 126 -5.20 -12.86 8.65
N GLY A 127 -6.17 -13.01 7.74
CA GLY A 127 -7.47 -13.55 8.04
C GLY A 127 -8.38 -12.63 8.87
N VAL A 128 -8.00 -11.37 9.07
CA VAL A 128 -8.82 -10.37 9.75
C VAL A 128 -10.12 -10.13 8.98
N GLN A 129 -11.25 -10.05 9.69
CA GLN A 129 -12.54 -9.79 9.07
C GLN A 129 -12.81 -8.28 9.02
N THR A 130 -13.12 -7.77 7.84
CA THR A 130 -13.56 -6.38 7.60
C THR A 130 -14.43 -6.32 6.35
N ALA A 131 -15.54 -5.57 6.43
CA ALA A 131 -16.45 -5.42 5.29
C ALA A 131 -15.82 -4.61 4.15
N ARG A 132 -14.99 -3.62 4.49
CA ARG A 132 -14.18 -2.85 3.55
C ARG A 132 -12.92 -2.37 4.28
N PRO A 133 -11.72 -2.77 3.84
CA PRO A 133 -10.52 -2.39 4.55
C PRO A 133 -10.21 -0.89 4.39
N SER A 134 -9.73 -0.29 5.46
CA SER A 134 -9.12 1.04 5.45
C SER A 134 -7.75 1.00 4.77
N HIS A 135 -7.21 2.19 4.48
CA HIS A 135 -5.85 2.35 3.98
C HIS A 135 -4.82 1.64 4.87
N GLU A 136 -4.91 1.85 6.18
CA GLU A 136 -4.01 1.27 7.17
C GLU A 136 -4.10 -0.25 7.20
N GLN A 137 -5.31 -0.81 7.11
CA GLN A 137 -5.50 -2.26 7.03
C GLN A 137 -4.90 -2.85 5.76
N MET A 138 -5.05 -2.18 4.62
CA MET A 138 -4.40 -2.63 3.38
C MET A 138 -2.88 -2.51 3.44
N TRP A 139 -2.35 -1.43 4.03
CA TRP A 139 -0.91 -1.27 4.22
C TRP A 139 -0.33 -2.35 5.14
N ALA A 140 -0.98 -2.62 6.28
CA ALA A 140 -0.55 -3.66 7.22
C ALA A 140 -0.57 -5.06 6.57
N GLU A 141 -1.61 -5.35 5.78
CA GLU A 141 -1.70 -6.60 5.03
C GLU A 141 -0.62 -6.71 3.94
N ALA A 142 -0.28 -5.59 3.26
CA ALA A 142 0.82 -5.55 2.30
C ALA A 142 2.19 -5.81 2.97
N THR A 143 2.45 -5.20 4.13
CA THR A 143 3.66 -5.47 4.93
C THR A 143 3.74 -6.94 5.33
N LEU A 144 2.63 -7.57 5.71
CA LEU A 144 2.60 -9.00 5.99
C LEU A 144 2.95 -9.84 4.74
N GLY A 145 2.51 -9.42 3.55
CA GLY A 145 2.89 -10.03 2.28
C GLY A 145 4.40 -9.97 2.03
N GLU A 146 5.01 -8.80 2.23
CA GLU A 146 6.46 -8.59 2.13
C GLU A 146 7.24 -9.49 3.11
N GLU A 147 6.80 -9.57 4.37
CA GLU A 147 7.43 -10.41 5.39
C GLU A 147 7.36 -11.91 5.04
N ILE A 148 6.22 -12.38 4.51
CA ILE A 148 6.05 -13.77 4.06
C ILE A 148 6.95 -14.04 2.85
N ALA A 149 6.97 -13.12 1.87
CA ALA A 149 7.78 -13.25 0.66
C ALA A 149 9.28 -13.35 0.98
N ARG A 150 9.75 -12.56 1.95
CA ARG A 150 11.14 -12.59 2.45
C ARG A 150 11.45 -13.74 3.41
N GLY A 151 10.45 -14.53 3.81
CA GLY A 151 10.61 -15.60 4.80
C GLY A 151 10.88 -15.10 6.22
N GLN A 152 10.53 -13.84 6.51
CA GLN A 152 10.62 -13.24 7.84
C GLN A 152 9.43 -13.64 8.73
N ARG A 153 8.31 -14.05 8.10
CA ARG A 153 7.11 -14.56 8.76
C ARG A 153 6.83 -15.99 8.32
N ALA A 154 6.65 -16.90 9.28
CA ALA A 154 6.19 -18.26 8.99
C ALA A 154 4.74 -18.22 8.46
N SER A 155 4.49 -18.95 7.37
CA SER A 155 3.18 -19.04 6.74
C SER A 155 2.99 -20.42 6.10
N THR A 156 1.74 -20.87 6.03
CA THR A 156 1.34 -22.04 5.23
C THR A 156 1.10 -21.70 3.77
N LEU A 157 1.00 -20.41 3.44
CA LEU A 157 0.82 -19.91 2.08
C LEU A 157 2.17 -19.84 1.35
N HIS A 158 2.13 -19.98 0.02
CA HIS A 158 3.33 -19.86 -0.81
C HIS A 158 3.90 -18.43 -0.81
N ARG A 159 5.21 -18.27 -0.95
CA ARG A 159 5.87 -16.94 -0.95
C ARG A 159 5.34 -16.04 -2.06
N SER A 160 5.19 -16.58 -3.27
CA SER A 160 4.65 -15.83 -4.42
C SER A 160 3.23 -15.35 -4.20
N TYR A 161 2.41 -16.10 -3.44
CA TYR A 161 1.08 -15.65 -3.05
C TYR A 161 1.15 -14.39 -2.18
N GLY A 162 2.07 -14.38 -1.19
CA GLY A 162 2.34 -13.19 -0.38
C GLY A 162 2.78 -11.99 -1.23
N THR A 163 3.68 -12.21 -2.19
CA THR A 163 4.11 -11.17 -3.16
C THR A 163 2.95 -10.63 -4.00
N GLY A 164 2.05 -11.49 -4.47
CA GLY A 164 0.87 -11.07 -5.24
C GLY A 164 -0.09 -10.20 -4.42
N VAL A 165 -0.31 -10.57 -3.15
CA VAL A 165 -1.11 -9.77 -2.21
C VAL A 165 -0.45 -8.40 -1.97
N GLU A 166 0.84 -8.37 -1.66
CA GLU A 166 1.60 -7.14 -1.45
C GLU A 166 1.50 -6.21 -2.66
N ALA A 167 1.86 -6.69 -3.85
CA ALA A 167 1.87 -5.91 -5.08
C ALA A 167 0.51 -5.28 -5.35
N ALA A 168 -0.57 -6.06 -5.21
CA ALA A 168 -1.92 -5.58 -5.43
C ALA A 168 -2.36 -4.52 -4.42
N LEU A 169 -2.09 -4.73 -3.13
CA LEU A 169 -2.48 -3.77 -2.11
C LEU A 169 -1.70 -2.47 -2.23
N LEU A 170 -0.38 -2.54 -2.48
CA LEU A 170 0.46 -1.36 -2.72
C LEU A 170 0.00 -0.59 -3.95
N TRP A 171 -0.34 -1.28 -5.04
CA TRP A 171 -0.86 -0.63 -6.23
C TRP A 171 -2.22 0.04 -5.98
N LEU A 172 -3.16 -0.65 -5.32
CA LEU A 172 -4.51 -0.14 -5.02
C LEU A 172 -4.52 1.15 -4.19
N ILE A 173 -3.60 1.26 -3.23
CA ILE A 173 -3.47 2.43 -2.36
C ILE A 173 -2.52 3.49 -2.94
N ALA A 174 -2.12 3.35 -4.21
CA ALA A 174 -1.18 4.24 -4.89
C ALA A 174 0.15 4.37 -4.12
N ARG A 175 0.78 3.24 -3.81
CA ARG A 175 2.18 3.14 -3.32
C ARG A 175 3.11 2.45 -4.33
N SER A 176 2.54 1.96 -5.42
CA SER A 176 3.22 1.47 -6.61
C SER A 176 2.51 1.99 -7.85
N ASP A 177 3.28 2.34 -8.89
CA ASP A 177 2.76 2.70 -10.21
C ASP A 177 2.49 1.46 -11.08
N ASP A 178 3.18 0.35 -10.79
CA ASP A 178 3.14 -0.85 -11.59
C ASP A 178 1.88 -1.68 -11.24
N PRO A 179 0.96 -1.91 -12.19
CA PRO A 179 -0.18 -2.79 -11.96
C PRO A 179 0.30 -4.24 -11.81
N PRO A 180 -0.27 -5.02 -10.88
CA PRO A 180 0.12 -6.41 -10.65
C PRO A 180 -0.51 -7.33 -11.72
N ILE A 181 0.14 -7.43 -12.87
CA ILE A 181 -0.20 -8.37 -13.95
C ILE A 181 0.88 -9.43 -14.10
#